data_AF-A0A7Y0VRA7-F1
#
_entry.id   AF-A0A7Y0VRA7-F1
#
_cell.length_a   1.000
_cell.length_b   1.000
_cell.length_c   1.000
_cell.angle_alpha   90.00
_cell.angle_beta   90.00
_cell.angle_gamma   90.00
#
_symmetry.space_group_name_H-M   'P 1'
#
loop_
_entity.id
_entity.type
_entity.pdbx_description
1 polymer ?
#
loop_
_entity_poly.entity_id
_entity_poly.type
_entity_poly.pdbx_seq_one_letter_code
_entity_poly.pdbx_strand_id
1 'polypeptide(L)'
;MEDFSNYCSVRESDEWKLILKLDASLENHMVCEDQCLGCLEYGIVVQYYNNFASSLIDANSKSQALVSKLCEVFALAEVDDPILLAFELTSAPSYVTKKIPVELVDDYECYVSAVSSAFAGLSLSYYNHKMMECNDTILSHSDLEQRQVVEYTPVEHEQSQVVFYLDQNFVSQCVDNPNLKKQLRNYQNRKKCMVICSPYLIEDGIKMNQVRFGEYLEAVVEMTGGVMLAKHNNALSFVQEDIKQTARRVALWTPVTRAAENHKFYKSLYNQCGFPQFARNSPLSRMANDNIDAFLQYLRPHMDVDIFSDDGKDPEPNSAVANFRILNATLLQKSVDLGEIIERKISADDDFEIMEKIEHLCEFLDYINYKTESLSNIKKIRSSLQDAEHLKHAWKADYIVTNDARLRTRGKLIYSMLGLKTEFLDESELKAKFIEEFRRVPSGA
;
A
#
# COMPACT_ATOMS: atom_id res chain seq x y z
N MET A 1 43.89 7.93 6.33
CA MET A 1 42.96 8.62 5.40
C MET A 1 41.93 7.62 4.91
N GLU A 2 41.29 6.90 5.84
CA GLU A 2 40.34 5.80 5.57
C GLU A 2 39.25 5.69 6.68
N ASP A 3 39.09 6.72 7.54
CA ASP A 3 38.12 6.75 8.65
C ASP A 3 37.11 7.91 8.53
N PHE A 4 36.82 8.36 7.30
CA PHE A 4 35.77 9.35 7.03
C PHE A 4 34.51 8.75 6.38
N SER A 5 34.48 7.44 6.11
CA SER A 5 33.38 6.79 5.40
C SER A 5 32.19 6.39 6.30
N ASN A 6 32.40 6.22 7.62
CA ASN A 6 31.31 5.87 8.54
C ASN A 6 30.54 7.09 9.09
N TYR A 7 31.08 8.30 8.98
CA TYR A 7 30.35 9.54 9.30
C TYR A 7 29.18 9.81 8.31
N CYS A 8 29.21 9.21 7.12
CA CYS A 8 28.15 9.31 6.13
C CYS A 8 26.99 8.32 6.36
N SER A 9 27.21 7.17 6.99
CA SER A 9 26.18 6.12 7.06
C SER A 9 25.03 6.45 8.01
N VAL A 10 25.31 7.10 9.14
CA VAL A 10 24.26 7.60 10.07
C VAL A 10 23.45 8.71 9.41
N ARG A 11 24.10 9.63 8.68
CA ARG A 11 23.40 10.72 7.96
C ARG A 11 22.55 10.24 6.77
N GLU A 12 22.87 9.08 6.24
CA GLU A 12 22.11 8.43 5.16
C GLU A 12 21.01 7.49 5.67
N SER A 13 20.92 7.26 6.98
CA SER A 13 19.87 6.43 7.57
C SER A 13 18.49 7.08 7.39
N ASP A 14 17.44 6.27 7.30
CA ASP A 14 16.08 6.78 7.14
C ASP A 14 15.63 7.55 8.39
N GLU A 15 16.18 7.20 9.55
CA GLU A 15 16.01 7.87 10.84
C GLU A 15 16.62 9.27 10.86
N TRP A 16 17.85 9.45 10.35
CA TRP A 16 18.46 10.77 10.27
C TRP A 16 17.80 11.65 9.22
N LYS A 17 17.39 11.08 8.08
CA LYS A 17 16.58 11.79 7.08
C LYS A 17 15.23 12.22 7.64
N LEU A 18 14.65 11.44 8.56
CA LEU A 18 13.42 11.81 9.26
C LEU A 18 13.65 13.00 10.19
N ILE A 19 14.73 12.99 10.98
CA ILE A 19 15.14 14.13 11.82
C ILE A 19 15.37 15.38 10.96
N LEU A 20 16.10 15.29 9.85
CA LEU A 20 16.31 16.42 8.94
C LEU A 20 15.00 16.96 8.33
N LYS A 21 14.02 16.08 8.08
CA LYS A 21 12.68 16.50 7.62
C LYS A 21 11.90 17.22 8.73
N LEU A 22 12.04 16.77 9.97
CA LEU A 22 11.44 17.42 11.13
C LEU A 22 12.08 18.81 11.35
N ASP A 23 13.41 18.89 11.33
CA ASP A 23 14.16 20.16 11.44
C ASP A 23 13.78 21.14 10.32
N ALA A 24 13.75 20.68 9.06
CA ALA A 24 13.29 21.51 7.94
C ALA A 24 11.82 21.94 8.09
N SER A 25 10.96 21.10 8.69
CA SER A 25 9.58 21.48 8.99
C SER A 25 9.54 22.57 10.06
N LEU A 26 10.40 22.51 11.08
CA LEU A 26 10.50 23.51 12.14
C LEU A 26 11.04 24.85 11.63
N GLU A 27 12.03 24.84 10.74
CA GLU A 27 12.61 26.06 10.15
C GLU A 27 11.61 26.85 9.27
N ASN A 28 10.67 26.14 8.64
CA ASN A 28 9.68 26.75 7.74
C ASN A 28 8.45 27.35 8.46
N HIS A 29 8.29 27.12 9.76
CA HIS A 29 7.14 27.59 10.54
C HIS A 29 7.60 28.59 11.61
N MET A 30 7.46 29.89 11.34
CA MET A 30 7.55 30.89 12.42
C MET A 30 6.29 30.79 13.29
N VAL A 31 6.48 30.70 14.61
CA VAL A 31 5.38 30.75 15.59
C VAL A 31 4.64 32.08 15.40
N CYS A 32 3.41 32.02 14.89
CA CYS A 32 2.53 33.18 14.77
C CYS A 32 1.95 33.51 16.15
N GLU A 33 1.72 34.79 16.47
CA GLU A 33 1.10 35.19 17.75
C GLU A 33 -0.36 34.72 17.88
N ASP A 34 -1.00 34.31 16.77
CA ASP A 34 -2.45 34.12 16.65
C ASP A 34 -2.96 32.66 16.83
N GLN A 35 -2.15 31.73 17.38
CA GLN A 35 -2.56 30.31 17.54
C GLN A 35 -3.15 29.69 16.24
N CYS A 36 -2.55 30.01 15.09
CA CYS A 36 -2.96 29.52 13.79
C CYS A 36 -2.72 28.01 13.62
N LEU A 37 -3.33 27.36 12.62
CA LEU A 37 -3.10 25.93 12.29
C LEU A 37 -1.61 25.56 12.22
N GLY A 38 -0.78 26.45 11.66
CA GLY A 38 0.68 26.26 11.62
C GLY A 38 1.36 26.23 12.99
N CYS A 39 0.79 26.87 14.02
CA CYS A 39 1.28 26.76 15.40
C CYS A 39 0.92 25.42 16.05
N LEU A 40 -0.25 24.86 15.70
CA LEU A 40 -0.65 23.52 16.14
C LEU A 40 0.26 22.46 15.51
N GLU A 41 0.49 22.54 14.20
CA GLU A 41 1.42 21.66 13.47
C GLU A 41 2.84 21.74 14.05
N TYR A 42 3.34 22.97 14.28
CA TYR A 42 4.62 23.19 14.93
C TYR A 42 4.67 22.54 16.32
N GLY A 43 3.65 22.76 17.16
CA GLY A 43 3.56 22.17 18.50
C GLY A 43 3.59 20.64 18.50
N ILE A 44 2.89 20.02 17.56
CA ILE A 44 2.88 18.56 17.38
C ILE A 44 4.28 18.04 17.00
N VAL A 45 4.93 18.67 16.01
CA VAL A 45 6.27 18.29 15.56
C VAL A 45 7.30 18.44 16.68
N VAL A 46 7.26 19.56 17.43
CA VAL A 46 8.12 19.79 18.61
C VAL A 46 7.87 18.73 19.69
N GLN A 47 6.62 18.35 19.93
CA GLN A 47 6.29 17.30 20.89
C GLN A 47 6.90 15.95 20.48
N TYR A 48 6.84 15.58 19.20
CA TYR A 48 7.47 14.36 18.70
C TYR A 48 8.98 14.35 18.93
N TYR A 49 9.64 15.47 18.62
CA TYR A 49 11.08 15.63 18.85
C TYR A 49 11.43 15.54 20.34
N ASN A 50 10.70 16.25 21.20
CA ASN A 50 10.94 16.24 22.64
C ASN A 50 10.74 14.86 23.26
N ASN A 51 9.71 14.13 22.83
CA ASN A 51 9.47 12.76 23.29
C ASN A 51 10.63 11.84 22.88
N PHE A 52 11.06 11.93 21.62
CA PHE A 52 12.20 11.17 21.10
C PHE A 52 13.50 11.48 21.87
N ALA A 53 13.85 12.76 22.01
CA ALA A 53 15.03 13.20 22.75
C ALA A 53 14.99 12.70 24.20
N SER A 54 13.84 12.83 24.86
CA SER A 54 13.64 12.37 26.23
C SER A 54 13.80 10.85 26.36
N SER A 55 13.30 10.06 25.41
CA SER A 55 13.48 8.61 25.40
C SER A 55 14.95 8.20 25.25
N LEU A 56 15.73 8.92 24.43
CA LEU A 56 17.18 8.65 24.30
C LEU A 56 17.96 9.05 25.55
N ILE A 57 17.65 10.20 26.15
CA ILE A 57 18.25 10.64 27.41
C ILE A 57 17.97 9.62 28.52
N ASP A 58 16.74 9.12 28.60
CA ASP A 58 16.33 8.09 29.56
C ASP A 58 17.05 6.76 29.32
N ALA A 59 17.19 6.31 28.07
CA ALA A 59 17.97 5.13 27.73
C ALA A 59 19.45 5.26 28.15
N ASN A 60 20.08 6.41 27.86
CA ASN A 60 21.45 6.70 28.28
C ASN A 60 21.61 6.70 29.80
N SER A 61 20.64 7.29 30.50
CA SER A 61 20.66 7.43 31.96
C SER A 61 20.44 6.10 32.67
N LYS A 62 19.50 5.28 32.20
CA LYS A 62 19.24 3.92 32.73
C LYS A 62 20.43 2.98 32.50
N SER A 63 21.12 3.13 31.38
CA SER A 63 22.30 2.36 31.02
C SER A 63 23.62 3.09 31.32
N GLN A 64 23.64 4.06 32.24
CA GLN A 64 24.78 4.97 32.43
C GLN A 64 26.12 4.24 32.64
N ALA A 65 26.14 3.19 33.47
CA ALA A 65 27.36 2.44 33.74
C ALA A 65 27.93 1.76 32.47
N LEU A 66 27.04 1.18 31.66
CA LEU A 66 27.39 0.61 30.36
C LEU A 66 27.86 1.72 29.41
N VAL A 67 27.09 2.80 29.26
CA VAL A 67 27.40 3.92 28.36
C VAL A 67 28.77 4.52 28.68
N SER A 68 29.09 4.77 29.95
CA SER A 68 30.41 5.26 30.36
C SER A 68 31.51 4.27 29.95
N LYS A 69 31.28 2.97 30.13
CA LYS A 69 32.25 1.94 29.72
C LYS A 69 32.45 1.90 28.21
N LEU A 70 31.37 2.02 27.44
CA LEU A 70 31.44 2.08 25.97
C LEU A 70 32.21 3.32 25.51
N CYS A 71 31.96 4.48 26.13
CA CYS A 71 32.69 5.72 25.82
C CYS A 71 34.20 5.55 26.06
N GLU A 72 34.60 4.90 27.16
CA GLU A 72 36.00 4.57 27.42
C GLU A 72 36.58 3.62 26.36
N VAL A 73 35.87 2.53 26.04
CA VAL A 73 36.32 1.49 25.10
C VAL A 73 36.52 2.03 23.69
N PHE A 74 35.62 2.91 23.25
CA PHE A 74 35.65 3.47 21.89
C PHE A 74 36.27 4.87 21.82
N ALA A 75 36.83 5.37 22.94
CA ALA A 75 37.41 6.70 23.03
C ALA A 75 36.48 7.82 22.52
N LEU A 76 35.17 7.69 22.81
CA LEU A 76 34.16 8.71 22.54
C LEU A 76 34.27 9.79 23.61
N ALA A 77 35.22 10.72 23.44
CA ALA A 77 35.40 11.84 24.34
C ALA A 77 34.30 12.89 24.12
N GLU A 78 33.70 13.37 25.23
CA GLU A 78 32.84 14.56 25.32
C GLU A 78 31.80 14.74 24.19
N VAL A 79 31.09 13.66 23.82
CA VAL A 79 29.84 13.84 23.07
C VAL A 79 28.80 14.37 24.06
N ASP A 80 28.73 15.70 24.19
CA ASP A 80 27.79 16.39 25.08
C ASP A 80 26.33 16.20 24.65
N ASP A 81 26.10 15.89 23.38
CA ASP A 81 24.77 15.63 22.85
C ASP A 81 24.35 14.17 23.12
N PRO A 82 23.37 13.93 24.01
CA PRO A 82 22.92 12.58 24.35
C PRO A 82 22.30 11.84 23.16
N ILE A 83 21.75 12.57 22.18
CA ILE A 83 21.18 11.98 20.97
C ILE A 83 22.31 11.46 20.08
N LEU A 84 23.32 12.29 19.82
CA LEU A 84 24.48 11.91 19.01
C LEU A 84 25.23 10.73 19.65
N LEU A 85 25.39 10.75 20.98
CA LEU A 85 26.01 9.66 21.71
C LEU A 85 25.26 8.33 21.52
N ALA A 86 23.92 8.37 21.60
CA ALA A 86 23.10 7.19 21.36
C ALA A 86 23.31 6.65 19.94
N PHE A 87 23.30 7.52 18.93
CA PHE A 87 23.55 7.15 17.54
C PHE A 87 24.91 6.48 17.32
N GLU A 88 25.99 7.08 17.84
CA GLU A 88 27.35 6.55 17.69
C GLU A 88 27.44 5.13 18.27
N LEU A 89 26.89 4.95 19.48
CA LEU A 89 26.92 3.68 20.19
C LEU A 89 26.05 2.58 19.55
N THR A 90 25.04 2.92 18.75
CA THR A 90 24.15 1.94 18.10
C THR A 90 24.32 1.83 16.59
N SER A 91 25.23 2.61 15.99
CA SER A 91 25.48 2.63 14.54
C SER A 91 26.02 1.30 13.99
N ALA A 92 26.78 0.56 14.79
CA ALA A 92 27.40 -0.72 14.40
C ALA A 92 27.30 -1.79 15.49
N PRO A 93 26.09 -2.32 15.79
CA PRO A 93 25.89 -3.20 16.95
C PRO A 93 26.78 -4.45 16.94
N SER A 94 26.91 -5.11 15.79
CA SER A 94 27.76 -6.29 15.62
C SER A 94 29.26 -6.03 15.80
N TYR A 95 29.71 -4.79 15.63
CA TYR A 95 31.09 -4.40 15.89
C TYR A 95 31.29 -4.15 17.39
N VAL A 96 30.35 -3.45 18.01
CA VAL A 96 30.39 -3.15 19.44
C VAL A 96 30.35 -4.43 20.27
N THR A 97 29.43 -5.37 19.98
CA THR A 97 29.36 -6.66 20.69
C THR A 97 30.65 -7.47 20.63
N LYS A 98 31.43 -7.36 19.56
CA LYS A 98 32.74 -8.04 19.43
C LYS A 98 33.87 -7.39 20.23
N LYS A 99 33.68 -6.15 20.68
CA LYS A 99 34.71 -5.32 21.32
C LYS A 99 34.49 -5.15 22.82
N ILE A 100 33.32 -5.50 23.32
CA ILE A 100 32.97 -5.45 24.73
C ILE A 100 33.11 -6.82 25.40
N PRO A 101 33.31 -6.87 26.73
CA PRO A 101 33.23 -8.10 27.50
C PRO A 101 31.88 -8.83 27.32
N VAL A 102 31.92 -10.16 27.34
CA VAL A 102 30.73 -11.01 27.11
C VAL A 102 29.63 -10.73 28.13
N GLU A 103 30.00 -10.37 29.36
CA GLU A 103 29.08 -10.07 30.45
C GLU A 103 28.25 -8.80 30.22
N LEU A 104 28.69 -7.91 29.31
CA LEU A 104 28.02 -6.66 28.98
C LEU A 104 27.19 -6.75 27.68
N VAL A 105 27.20 -7.90 27.00
CA VAL A 105 26.52 -8.05 25.72
C VAL A 105 25.00 -7.95 25.89
N ASP A 106 24.43 -8.62 26.89
CA ASP A 106 22.98 -8.59 27.15
C ASP A 106 22.52 -7.16 27.49
N ASP A 107 23.26 -6.46 28.37
CA ASP A 107 22.98 -5.06 28.72
C ASP A 107 23.06 -4.13 27.49
N TYR A 108 24.02 -4.38 26.60
CA TYR A 108 24.16 -3.64 25.34
C TYR A 108 23.02 -3.92 24.37
N GLU A 109 22.58 -5.17 24.23
CA GLU A 109 21.42 -5.51 23.42
C GLU A 109 20.14 -4.86 23.94
N CYS A 110 19.94 -4.82 25.27
CA CYS A 110 18.86 -4.06 25.89
C CYS A 110 18.94 -2.56 25.59
N TYR A 111 20.14 -1.97 25.65
CA TYR A 111 20.35 -0.55 25.31
C TYR A 111 20.06 -0.25 23.83
N VAL A 112 20.58 -1.07 22.91
CA VAL A 112 20.30 -0.97 21.47
C VAL A 112 18.79 -1.08 21.20
N SER A 113 18.11 -2.00 21.89
CA SER A 113 16.65 -2.15 21.80
C SER A 113 15.92 -0.88 22.26
N ALA A 114 16.31 -0.29 23.40
CA ALA A 114 15.69 0.94 23.89
C ALA A 114 15.86 2.12 22.92
N VAL A 115 17.06 2.30 22.38
CA VAL A 115 17.35 3.33 21.35
C VAL A 115 16.50 3.06 20.09
N SER A 116 16.46 1.81 19.62
CA SER A 116 15.65 1.42 18.46
C SER A 116 14.15 1.65 18.67
N SER A 117 13.65 1.40 19.89
CA SER A 117 12.26 1.68 20.26
C SER A 117 11.94 3.17 20.24
N ALA A 118 12.87 4.04 20.65
CA ALA A 118 12.69 5.49 20.53
C ALA A 118 12.54 5.93 19.06
N PHE A 119 13.34 5.37 18.15
CA PHE A 119 13.21 5.61 16.71
C PHE A 119 11.90 5.10 16.14
N ALA A 120 11.48 3.90 16.53
CA ALA A 120 10.20 3.35 16.11
C ALA A 120 9.05 4.27 16.57
N GLY A 121 9.07 4.74 17.81
CA GLY A 121 8.09 5.68 18.35
C GLY A 121 8.02 7.01 17.59
N LEU A 122 9.18 7.61 17.28
CA LEU A 122 9.25 8.82 16.46
C LEU A 122 8.68 8.59 15.06
N SER A 123 9.11 7.51 14.41
CA SER A 123 8.69 7.15 13.06
C SER A 123 7.18 6.95 12.97
N LEU A 124 6.60 6.19 13.92
CA LEU A 124 5.16 5.95 13.99
C LEU A 124 4.38 7.25 14.18
N SER A 125 4.83 8.10 15.10
CA SER A 125 4.19 9.40 15.36
C SER A 125 4.20 10.28 14.13
N TYR A 126 5.34 10.39 13.45
CA TYR A 126 5.46 11.18 12.23
C TYR A 126 4.62 10.64 11.08
N TYR A 127 4.68 9.33 10.78
CA TYR A 127 3.90 8.76 9.69
C TYR A 127 2.40 8.84 9.96
N ASN A 128 1.98 8.67 11.22
CA ASN A 128 0.59 8.87 11.60
C ASN A 128 0.14 10.32 11.36
N HIS A 129 0.95 11.30 11.75
CA HIS A 129 0.68 12.70 11.47
C HIS A 129 0.57 12.99 9.96
N LYS A 130 1.48 12.43 9.14
CA LYS A 130 1.39 12.57 7.68
C LYS A 130 0.16 11.91 7.07
N MET A 131 -0.32 10.80 7.64
CA MET A 131 -1.62 10.23 7.26
C MET A 131 -2.78 11.15 7.64
N MET A 132 -2.74 11.80 8.81
CA MET A 132 -3.75 12.78 9.23
C MET A 132 -3.80 13.99 8.27
N GLU A 133 -2.66 14.57 7.89
CA GLU A 133 -2.60 15.66 6.88
C GLU A 133 -3.26 15.25 5.54
N CYS A 134 -3.05 14.00 5.12
CA CYS A 134 -3.69 13.47 3.92
C CYS A 134 -5.21 13.38 4.10
N ASN A 135 -5.69 12.93 5.27
CA ASN A 135 -7.11 12.85 5.57
C ASN A 135 -7.76 14.24 5.65
N ASP A 136 -7.09 15.24 6.23
CA ASP A 136 -7.58 16.62 6.25
C ASP A 136 -7.74 17.16 4.83
N THR A 137 -6.77 16.86 3.95
CA THR A 137 -6.87 17.20 2.52
C THR A 137 -8.08 16.52 1.87
N ILE A 138 -8.32 15.24 2.13
CA ILE A 138 -9.48 14.50 1.60
C ILE A 138 -10.79 15.12 2.12
N LEU A 139 -10.89 15.37 3.42
CA LEU A 139 -12.10 15.90 4.07
C LEU A 139 -12.41 17.35 3.66
N SER A 140 -11.39 18.16 3.40
CA SER A 140 -11.56 19.53 2.87
C SER A 140 -12.22 19.58 1.49
N HIS A 141 -12.28 18.44 0.79
CA HIS A 141 -12.91 18.26 -0.51
C HIS A 141 -14.20 17.41 -0.43
N SER A 142 -14.82 17.31 0.74
CA SER A 142 -16.06 16.55 0.96
C SER A 142 -17.26 17.03 0.12
N ASP A 143 -17.21 18.25 -0.41
CA ASP A 143 -18.21 18.81 -1.32
C ASP A 143 -18.09 18.29 -2.76
N LEU A 144 -16.98 17.64 -3.14
CA LEU A 144 -16.73 17.20 -4.51
C LEU A 144 -17.81 16.28 -5.06
N GLU A 145 -18.36 15.38 -4.24
CA GLU A 145 -19.48 14.52 -4.67
C GLU A 145 -20.69 15.33 -5.13
N GLN A 146 -21.03 16.42 -4.43
CA GLN A 146 -22.15 17.29 -4.76
C GLN A 146 -21.91 18.15 -6.01
N ARG A 147 -20.63 18.37 -6.34
CA ARG A 147 -20.21 19.18 -7.50
C ARG A 147 -20.13 18.36 -8.79
N GLN A 148 -20.26 17.04 -8.70
CA GLN A 148 -20.22 16.18 -9.88
C GLN A 148 -21.53 16.21 -10.64
N VAL A 149 -21.41 16.31 -11.96
CA VAL A 149 -22.50 16.00 -12.89
C VAL A 149 -22.14 14.66 -13.53
N VAL A 150 -22.92 13.62 -13.22
CA VAL A 150 -22.74 12.26 -13.73
C VAL A 150 -23.89 11.97 -14.69
N GLU A 151 -23.58 11.82 -15.98
CA GLU A 151 -24.56 11.58 -17.05
C GLU A 151 -24.36 10.19 -17.64
N TYR A 152 -24.70 9.16 -16.85
CA TYR A 152 -24.61 7.78 -17.29
C TYR A 152 -25.80 7.37 -18.14
N THR A 153 -25.51 6.83 -19.32
CA THR A 153 -26.46 6.07 -20.13
C THR A 153 -26.25 4.58 -19.84
N PRO A 154 -27.24 3.85 -19.30
CA PRO A 154 -27.12 2.41 -19.07
C PRO A 154 -26.87 1.65 -20.38
N VAL A 155 -26.02 0.64 -20.33
CA VAL A 155 -25.73 -0.26 -21.46
C VAL A 155 -26.27 -1.64 -21.13
N GLU A 156 -27.13 -2.17 -22.00
CA GLU A 156 -27.61 -3.54 -21.86
C GLU A 156 -26.47 -4.53 -22.15
N HIS A 157 -26.23 -5.46 -21.23
CA HIS A 157 -25.33 -6.58 -21.41
C HIS A 157 -26.13 -7.84 -21.69
N GLU A 158 -25.83 -8.50 -22.79
CA GLU A 158 -26.40 -9.81 -23.07
C GLU A 158 -25.60 -10.90 -22.37
N GLN A 159 -26.27 -11.84 -21.68
CA GLN A 159 -25.61 -12.94 -20.96
C GLN A 159 -24.64 -13.79 -21.81
N SER A 160 -24.77 -13.77 -23.14
CA SER A 160 -23.87 -14.49 -24.07
C SER A 160 -22.60 -13.72 -24.44
N GLN A 161 -22.50 -12.44 -24.09
CA GLN A 161 -21.35 -11.59 -24.38
C GLN A 161 -20.25 -11.78 -23.35
N VAL A 162 -19.06 -12.12 -23.83
CA VAL A 162 -17.85 -12.17 -23.01
C VAL A 162 -17.37 -10.74 -22.70
N VAL A 163 -17.05 -10.45 -21.44
CA VAL A 163 -16.63 -9.12 -20.97
C VAL A 163 -15.14 -9.11 -20.60
N PHE A 164 -14.40 -8.18 -21.19
CA PHE A 164 -13.00 -7.92 -20.89
C PHE A 164 -12.83 -6.56 -20.22
N TYR A 165 -12.33 -6.54 -19.00
CA TYR A 165 -11.88 -5.33 -18.32
C TYR A 165 -10.42 -5.05 -18.64
N LEU A 166 -10.13 -3.85 -19.12
CA LEU A 166 -8.77 -3.42 -19.42
C LEU A 166 -8.17 -2.60 -18.26
N ASP A 167 -6.99 -2.99 -17.82
CA ASP A 167 -6.16 -2.22 -16.90
C ASP A 167 -5.35 -1.13 -17.63
N GLN A 168 -4.92 -0.09 -16.90
CA GLN A 168 -4.20 1.06 -17.45
C GLN A 168 -2.88 0.67 -18.12
N ASN A 169 -2.14 -0.26 -17.52
CA ASN A 169 -0.87 -0.74 -18.06
C ASN A 169 -1.04 -1.40 -19.43
N PHE A 170 -2.13 -2.14 -19.61
CA PHE A 170 -2.44 -2.78 -20.88
C PHE A 170 -2.90 -1.76 -21.93
N VAL A 171 -3.77 -0.82 -21.56
CA VAL A 171 -4.22 0.27 -22.45
C VAL A 171 -3.02 1.07 -22.97
N SER A 172 -2.07 1.42 -22.11
CA SER A 172 -0.87 2.16 -22.50
C SER A 172 -0.05 1.41 -23.57
N GLN A 173 0.06 0.08 -23.46
CA GLN A 173 0.72 -0.72 -24.49
C GLN A 173 -0.07 -0.77 -25.80
N CYS A 174 -1.40 -0.77 -25.76
CA CYS A 174 -2.22 -0.68 -26.97
C CYS A 174 -2.03 0.66 -27.69
N VAL A 175 -1.79 1.75 -26.96
CA VAL A 175 -1.43 3.06 -27.54
C VAL A 175 -0.08 2.95 -28.25
N ASP A 176 0.91 2.35 -27.60
CA ASP A 176 2.28 2.22 -28.14
C ASP A 176 2.40 1.12 -29.23
N ASN A 177 1.45 0.19 -29.32
CA ASN A 177 1.45 -0.95 -30.26
C ASN A 177 0.14 -1.03 -31.08
N PRO A 178 0.10 -0.38 -32.26
CA PRO A 178 -1.08 -0.39 -33.13
C PRO A 178 -1.54 -1.78 -33.58
N ASN A 179 -0.63 -2.75 -33.65
CA ASN A 179 -0.96 -4.12 -34.07
C ASN A 179 -1.79 -4.83 -32.99
N LEU A 180 -1.43 -4.67 -31.71
CA LEU A 180 -2.19 -5.25 -30.59
C LEU A 180 -3.62 -4.68 -30.55
N LYS A 181 -3.74 -3.36 -30.69
CA LYS A 181 -5.04 -2.67 -30.78
C LYS A 181 -5.88 -3.20 -31.96
N LYS A 182 -5.28 -3.37 -33.13
CA LYS A 182 -5.95 -3.96 -34.31
C LYS A 182 -6.40 -5.40 -34.07
N GLN A 183 -5.61 -6.21 -33.37
CA GLN A 183 -5.98 -7.59 -33.02
C GLN A 183 -7.19 -7.63 -32.08
N LEU A 184 -7.21 -6.79 -31.05
CA LEU A 184 -8.35 -6.67 -30.13
C LEU A 184 -9.63 -6.27 -30.89
N ARG A 185 -9.53 -5.25 -31.76
CA ARG A 185 -10.67 -4.80 -32.57
C ARG A 185 -11.19 -5.87 -33.52
N ASN A 186 -10.28 -6.62 -34.16
CA ASN A 186 -10.66 -7.75 -35.02
C ASN A 186 -11.37 -8.86 -34.23
N TYR A 187 -10.94 -9.10 -32.99
CA TYR A 187 -11.59 -10.06 -32.10
C TYR A 187 -13.00 -9.60 -31.72
N GLN A 188 -13.17 -8.33 -31.31
CA GLN A 188 -14.46 -7.71 -31.02
C GLN A 188 -15.43 -7.76 -32.21
N ASN A 189 -14.95 -7.56 -33.44
CA ASN A 189 -15.82 -7.62 -34.62
C ASN A 189 -16.28 -9.05 -34.97
N ARG A 190 -15.53 -10.08 -34.56
CA ARG A 190 -15.83 -11.49 -34.87
C ARG A 190 -16.63 -12.19 -33.79
N LYS A 191 -16.53 -11.72 -32.54
CA LYS A 191 -17.18 -12.31 -31.38
C LYS A 191 -18.12 -11.31 -30.75
N LYS A 192 -19.18 -11.82 -30.15
CA LYS A 192 -19.99 -11.02 -29.22
C LYS A 192 -19.18 -10.84 -27.94
N CYS A 193 -18.32 -9.82 -27.89
CA CYS A 193 -17.63 -9.45 -26.68
C CYS A 193 -17.72 -7.94 -26.42
N MET A 194 -17.66 -7.60 -25.14
CA MET A 194 -17.66 -6.24 -24.65
C MET A 194 -16.31 -5.98 -24.01
N VAL A 195 -15.70 -4.85 -24.34
CA VAL A 195 -14.45 -4.41 -23.72
C VAL A 195 -14.78 -3.16 -22.94
N ILE A 196 -14.37 -3.12 -21.68
CA ILE A 196 -14.78 -2.10 -20.72
C ILE A 196 -13.58 -1.63 -19.90
N CYS A 197 -13.79 -0.54 -19.18
CA CYS A 197 -12.89 -0.05 -18.14
C CYS A 197 -13.68 0.50 -16.95
N SER A 198 -13.03 1.25 -16.06
CA SER A 198 -13.69 2.04 -15.02
C SER A 198 -13.21 3.49 -15.08
N PRO A 199 -13.89 4.43 -14.40
CA PRO A 199 -13.42 5.81 -14.29
C PRO A 199 -11.97 5.94 -13.78
N TYR A 200 -11.51 4.99 -12.96
CA TYR A 200 -10.15 4.97 -12.41
C TYR A 200 -9.07 4.74 -13.46
N LEU A 201 -9.41 4.10 -14.60
CA LEU A 201 -8.53 4.04 -15.76
C LEU A 201 -8.18 5.45 -16.26
N ILE A 202 -9.16 6.36 -16.26
CA ILE A 202 -8.99 7.75 -16.69
C ILE A 202 -8.22 8.54 -15.65
N GLU A 203 -8.41 8.21 -14.37
CA GLU A 203 -7.67 8.79 -13.24
C GLU A 203 -6.19 8.46 -13.27
N ASP A 204 -5.81 7.25 -13.67
CA ASP A 204 -4.41 6.96 -13.93
C ASP A 204 -3.89 7.65 -15.19
N GLY A 205 -4.73 7.73 -16.24
CA GLY A 205 -4.39 8.43 -17.49
C GLY A 205 -4.08 9.92 -17.29
N ILE A 206 -4.80 10.62 -16.41
CA ILE A 206 -4.64 12.08 -16.23
C ILE A 206 -3.27 12.48 -15.67
N LYS A 207 -2.56 11.52 -15.06
CA LYS A 207 -1.20 11.69 -14.53
C LYS A 207 -0.15 11.76 -15.65
N MET A 208 -0.51 11.40 -16.88
CA MET A 208 0.35 11.51 -18.05
C MET A 208 0.56 12.97 -18.50
N ASN A 209 1.54 13.18 -19.38
CA ASN A 209 1.65 14.46 -20.08
C ASN A 209 0.38 14.73 -20.91
N GLN A 210 -0.09 15.99 -20.90
CA GLN A 210 -1.33 16.42 -21.57
C GLN A 210 -1.42 16.04 -23.05
N VAL A 211 -0.30 16.03 -23.78
CA VAL A 211 -0.26 15.61 -25.20
C VAL A 211 -0.62 14.12 -25.33
N ARG A 212 0.00 13.27 -24.50
CA ARG A 212 -0.25 11.83 -24.49
C ARG A 212 -1.62 11.47 -23.94
N PHE A 213 -2.15 12.30 -23.03
CA PHE A 213 -3.46 12.05 -22.43
C PHE A 213 -4.59 12.10 -23.48
N GLY A 214 -4.51 13.02 -24.46
CA GLY A 214 -5.47 13.06 -25.56
C GLY A 214 -5.49 11.76 -26.39
N GLU A 215 -4.32 11.32 -26.85
CA GLU A 215 -4.15 10.06 -27.59
C GLU A 215 -4.60 8.84 -26.78
N TYR A 216 -4.32 8.86 -25.47
CA TYR A 216 -4.75 7.84 -24.53
C TYR A 216 -6.27 7.74 -24.45
N LEU A 217 -6.99 8.87 -24.27
CA LEU A 217 -8.45 8.89 -24.22
C LEU A 217 -9.09 8.39 -25.52
N GLU A 218 -8.53 8.78 -26.67
CA GLU A 218 -8.99 8.29 -27.97
C GLU A 218 -8.83 6.77 -28.11
N ALA A 219 -7.69 6.23 -27.64
CA ALA A 219 -7.48 4.79 -27.63
C ALA A 219 -8.44 4.07 -26.68
N VAL A 220 -8.72 4.62 -25.50
CA VAL A 220 -9.72 4.07 -24.56
C VAL A 220 -11.09 4.01 -25.23
N VAL A 221 -11.56 5.11 -25.82
CA VAL A 221 -12.87 5.15 -26.50
C VAL A 221 -12.91 4.19 -27.68
N GLU A 222 -11.86 4.11 -28.48
CA GLU A 222 -11.83 3.18 -29.62
C GLU A 222 -11.93 1.72 -29.18
N MET A 223 -11.30 1.35 -28.07
CA MET A 223 -11.33 -0.03 -27.56
C MET A 223 -12.62 -0.36 -26.81
N THR A 224 -13.16 0.57 -26.03
CA THR A 224 -14.28 0.32 -25.13
C THR A 224 -15.63 0.79 -25.65
N GLY A 225 -15.65 1.60 -26.71
CA GLY A 225 -16.84 2.35 -27.11
C GLY A 225 -17.30 3.39 -26.09
N GLY A 226 -16.47 3.71 -25.08
CA GLY A 226 -16.86 4.53 -23.94
C GLY A 226 -17.67 3.78 -22.88
N VAL A 227 -17.77 2.45 -22.97
CA VAL A 227 -18.46 1.63 -21.97
C VAL A 227 -17.56 1.39 -20.77
N MET A 228 -18.11 1.62 -19.57
CA MET A 228 -17.42 1.48 -18.29
C MET A 228 -18.27 0.69 -17.30
N LEU A 229 -17.63 0.06 -16.31
CA LEU A 229 -18.27 -0.35 -15.07
C LEU A 229 -18.17 0.80 -14.07
N ALA A 230 -19.32 1.30 -13.63
CA ALA A 230 -19.41 2.36 -12.63
C ALA A 230 -20.64 2.18 -11.74
N LYS A 231 -20.64 2.85 -10.58
CA LYS A 231 -21.78 2.86 -9.67
C LYS A 231 -22.93 3.64 -10.30
N HIS A 232 -24.08 3.01 -10.46
CA HIS A 232 -25.31 3.62 -10.99
C HIS A 232 -26.53 3.01 -10.29
N ASN A 233 -27.44 3.84 -9.77
CA ASN A 233 -28.66 3.43 -9.05
C ASN A 233 -28.42 2.35 -7.97
N ASN A 234 -27.42 2.55 -7.10
CA ASN A 234 -27.06 1.61 -6.04
C ASN A 234 -26.67 0.20 -6.54
N ALA A 235 -26.08 0.10 -7.73
CA ALA A 235 -25.45 -1.13 -8.20
C ALA A 235 -24.24 -0.81 -9.07
N LEU A 236 -23.34 -1.79 -9.24
CA LEU A 236 -22.28 -1.71 -10.22
C LEU A 236 -22.86 -2.10 -11.59
N SER A 237 -22.93 -1.14 -12.52
CA SER A 237 -23.62 -1.30 -13.81
C SER A 237 -22.73 -0.94 -14.98
N PHE A 238 -23.02 -1.54 -16.15
CA PHE A 238 -22.43 -1.11 -17.41
C PHE A 238 -23.08 0.21 -17.84
N VAL A 239 -22.25 1.22 -18.02
CA VAL A 239 -22.70 2.58 -18.37
C VAL A 239 -21.82 3.15 -19.47
N GLN A 240 -22.36 4.15 -20.16
CA GLN A 240 -21.65 4.95 -21.14
C GLN A 240 -21.74 6.43 -20.74
N GLU A 241 -20.62 7.14 -20.88
CA GLU A 241 -20.48 8.59 -20.63
C GLU A 241 -19.57 9.16 -21.72
N ASP A 242 -19.70 10.46 -22.05
CA ASP A 242 -18.68 11.13 -22.85
C ASP A 242 -17.35 11.11 -22.08
N ILE A 243 -16.32 10.50 -22.66
CA ILE A 243 -14.99 10.37 -22.04
C ILE A 243 -14.42 11.73 -21.60
N LYS A 244 -14.76 12.82 -22.31
CA LYS A 244 -14.31 14.17 -21.94
C LYS A 244 -15.02 14.68 -20.70
N GLN A 245 -16.30 14.32 -20.50
CA GLN A 245 -17.00 14.60 -19.25
C GLN A 245 -16.39 13.79 -18.10
N THR A 246 -16.13 12.49 -18.29
CA THR A 246 -15.42 11.64 -17.32
C THR A 246 -14.06 12.23 -16.93
N ALA A 247 -13.25 12.63 -17.93
CA ALA A 247 -11.93 13.21 -17.69
C ALA A 247 -11.98 14.53 -16.90
N ARG A 248 -12.96 15.41 -17.20
CA ARG A 248 -13.17 16.65 -16.43
C ARG A 248 -13.55 16.35 -14.98
N ARG A 249 -14.41 15.35 -14.78
CA ARG A 249 -14.87 14.93 -13.45
C ARG A 249 -13.71 14.39 -12.62
N VAL A 250 -12.94 13.46 -13.20
CA VAL A 250 -11.73 12.90 -12.60
C VAL A 250 -10.67 13.97 -12.30
N ALA A 251 -10.54 14.99 -13.17
CA ALA A 251 -9.62 16.10 -12.92
C ALA A 251 -9.91 16.86 -11.61
N LEU A 252 -11.19 16.97 -11.22
CA LEU A 252 -11.59 17.60 -9.96
C LEU A 252 -11.09 16.82 -8.74
N TRP A 253 -10.96 15.49 -8.87
CA TRP A 253 -10.50 14.60 -7.80
C TRP A 253 -8.98 14.57 -7.63
N THR A 254 -8.20 15.14 -8.56
CA THR A 254 -6.74 15.05 -8.56
C THR A 254 -6.07 15.40 -7.21
N PRO A 255 -6.48 16.47 -6.49
CA PRO A 255 -5.92 16.76 -5.17
C PRO A 255 -6.19 15.65 -4.14
N VAL A 256 -7.42 15.13 -4.13
CA VAL A 256 -7.88 14.06 -3.24
C VAL A 256 -7.18 12.74 -3.56
N THR A 257 -7.09 12.38 -4.84
CA THR A 257 -6.34 11.20 -5.31
C THR A 257 -4.89 11.25 -4.84
N ARG A 258 -4.21 12.39 -5.01
CA ARG A 258 -2.82 12.55 -4.54
C ARG A 258 -2.69 12.41 -3.03
N ALA A 259 -3.66 12.93 -2.27
CA ALA A 259 -3.70 12.77 -0.83
C ALA A 259 -3.90 11.29 -0.43
N ALA A 260 -4.81 10.57 -1.09
CA ALA A 260 -5.04 9.14 -0.86
C ALA A 260 -3.81 8.28 -1.22
N GLU A 261 -3.12 8.60 -2.33
CA GLU A 261 -1.87 7.95 -2.73
C GLU A 261 -0.75 8.17 -1.69
N ASN A 262 -0.63 9.40 -1.18
CA ASN A 262 0.32 9.72 -0.12
C ASN A 262 -0.04 9.01 1.19
N HIS A 263 -1.33 8.97 1.55
CA HIS A 263 -1.80 8.22 2.70
C HIS A 263 -1.40 6.74 2.58
N LYS A 264 -1.60 6.11 1.42
CA LYS A 264 -1.17 4.72 1.17
C LYS A 264 0.34 4.53 1.33
N PHE A 265 1.15 5.49 0.85
CA PHE A 265 2.59 5.46 1.04
C PHE A 265 3.00 5.55 2.51
N TYR A 266 2.45 6.51 3.27
CA TYR A 266 2.77 6.66 4.69
C TYR A 266 2.25 5.49 5.53
N LYS A 267 1.08 4.92 5.19
CA LYS A 267 0.56 3.68 5.80
C LYS A 267 1.52 2.50 5.59
N SER A 268 2.14 2.41 4.40
CA SER A 268 3.15 1.37 4.12
C SER A 268 4.41 1.53 4.99
N LEU A 269 4.88 2.76 5.21
CA LEU A 269 6.00 3.06 6.11
C LEU A 269 5.64 2.80 7.58
N TYR A 270 4.45 3.24 7.99
CA TYR A 270 3.91 2.98 9.33
C TYR A 270 3.87 1.48 9.62
N ASN A 271 3.33 0.67 8.70
CA ASN A 271 3.23 -0.78 8.90
C ASN A 271 4.61 -1.46 9.01
N GLN A 272 5.59 -1.01 8.21
CA GLN A 272 6.96 -1.53 8.26
C GLN A 272 7.62 -1.30 9.64
N CYS A 273 7.36 -0.15 10.27
CA CYS A 273 7.91 0.19 11.58
C CYS A 273 7.09 -0.39 12.74
N GLY A 274 5.76 -0.35 12.64
CA GLY A 274 4.85 -0.70 13.73
C GLY A 274 4.66 -2.20 13.91
N PHE A 275 4.88 -2.97 12.85
CA PHE A 275 4.66 -4.41 12.84
C PHE A 275 5.87 -5.14 12.22
N PRO A 276 7.05 -5.09 12.88
CA PRO A 276 8.31 -5.63 12.34
C PRO A 276 8.24 -7.13 11.99
N GLN A 277 7.38 -7.89 12.65
CA GLN A 277 7.14 -9.31 12.35
C GLN A 277 6.49 -9.55 10.98
N PHE A 278 5.80 -8.55 10.42
CA PHE A 278 5.21 -8.58 9.07
C PHE A 278 5.95 -7.66 8.08
N ALA A 279 6.95 -6.92 8.55
CA ALA A 279 7.78 -6.07 7.73
C ALA A 279 8.45 -6.85 6.59
N ARG A 280 8.84 -6.14 5.53
CA ARG A 280 9.44 -6.77 4.35
C ARG A 280 10.67 -7.57 4.75
N ASN A 281 10.81 -8.78 4.21
CA ASN A 281 11.89 -9.73 4.51
C ASN A 281 11.86 -10.36 5.92
N SER A 282 10.88 -10.00 6.76
CA SER A 282 10.61 -10.76 8.00
C SER A 282 10.32 -12.23 7.68
N PRO A 283 10.52 -13.15 8.63
CA PRO A 283 10.20 -14.56 8.44
C PRO A 283 8.74 -14.80 7.99
N LEU A 284 7.77 -14.09 8.57
CA LEU A 284 6.36 -14.24 8.23
C LEU A 284 6.04 -13.65 6.86
N SER A 285 6.57 -12.47 6.53
CA SER A 285 6.40 -11.90 5.19
C SER A 285 7.00 -12.81 4.11
N ARG A 286 8.18 -13.39 4.35
CA ARG A 286 8.78 -14.37 3.44
C ARG A 286 7.91 -15.61 3.28
N MET A 287 7.42 -16.17 4.39
CA MET A 287 6.49 -17.30 4.37
C MET A 287 5.23 -17.00 3.53
N ALA A 288 4.61 -15.85 3.75
CA ALA A 288 3.43 -15.42 2.99
C ALA A 288 3.75 -15.28 1.49
N ASN A 289 4.89 -14.68 1.15
CA ASN A 289 5.30 -14.46 -0.24
C ASN A 289 5.69 -15.74 -0.98
N ASP A 290 6.29 -16.71 -0.28
CA ASP A 290 6.70 -18.00 -0.84
C ASP A 290 5.49 -18.93 -1.00
N ASN A 291 4.65 -19.03 0.03
CA ASN A 291 3.44 -19.82 0.03
C ASN A 291 2.40 -19.25 1.00
N ILE A 292 1.43 -18.50 0.45
CA ILE A 292 0.35 -17.89 1.24
C ILE A 292 -0.51 -18.93 1.97
N ASP A 293 -0.69 -20.14 1.42
CA ASP A 293 -1.41 -21.22 2.09
C ASP A 293 -0.67 -21.69 3.35
N ALA A 294 0.66 -21.77 3.31
CA ALA A 294 1.46 -22.12 4.48
C ALA A 294 1.33 -21.06 5.59
N PHE A 295 1.32 -19.78 5.21
CA PHE A 295 1.10 -18.68 6.16
C PHE A 295 -0.29 -18.74 6.81
N LEU A 296 -1.35 -18.98 6.04
CA LEU A 296 -2.71 -19.11 6.60
C LEU A 296 -2.83 -20.37 7.48
N GLN A 297 -2.20 -21.49 7.09
CA GLN A 297 -2.16 -22.71 7.91
C GLN A 297 -1.40 -22.52 9.23
N TYR A 298 -0.35 -21.69 9.24
CA TYR A 298 0.37 -21.32 10.46
C TYR A 298 -0.54 -20.58 11.47
N LEU A 299 -1.49 -19.77 10.99
CA LEU A 299 -2.43 -19.03 11.84
C LEU A 299 -3.62 -19.88 12.31
N ARG A 300 -4.02 -20.89 11.52
CA ARG A 300 -5.24 -21.69 11.74
C ARG A 300 -5.41 -22.29 13.13
N PRO A 301 -4.37 -22.84 13.80
CA PRO A 301 -4.51 -23.42 15.14
C PRO A 301 -4.93 -22.41 16.22
N HIS A 302 -4.89 -21.10 15.91
CA HIS A 302 -5.14 -20.02 16.84
C HIS A 302 -6.49 -19.34 16.65
N MET A 303 -7.35 -19.87 15.76
CA MET A 303 -8.68 -19.32 15.49
C MET A 303 -9.60 -19.32 16.71
N ASP A 304 -9.45 -20.31 17.60
CA ASP A 304 -10.25 -20.43 18.83
C ASP A 304 -9.66 -19.67 20.01
N VAL A 305 -8.55 -18.93 19.82
CA VAL A 305 -7.95 -18.14 20.90
C VAL A 305 -8.86 -16.97 21.21
N ASP A 306 -9.34 -16.91 22.45
CA ASP A 306 -10.02 -15.73 22.96
C ASP A 306 -9.03 -14.55 23.00
N ILE A 307 -9.33 -13.54 22.18
CA ILE A 307 -8.53 -12.33 22.07
C ILE A 307 -8.79 -11.35 23.21
N PHE A 308 -9.86 -11.56 23.99
CA PHE A 308 -10.28 -10.74 25.13
C PHE A 308 -10.13 -11.46 26.47
N SER A 309 -9.73 -12.74 26.47
CA SER A 309 -9.39 -13.42 27.72
C SER A 309 -8.12 -12.78 28.29
N ASP A 310 -8.30 -11.96 29.31
CA ASP A 310 -7.22 -11.51 30.19
C ASP A 310 -6.87 -12.68 31.13
N ASP A 311 -6.12 -13.64 30.61
CA ASP A 311 -5.52 -14.72 31.39
C ASP A 311 -4.28 -14.24 32.17
N GLY A 312 -4.02 -12.92 32.18
CA GLY A 312 -2.90 -12.26 32.86
C GLY A 312 -1.53 -12.64 32.30
N LYS A 313 -1.50 -13.29 31.12
CA LYS A 313 -0.28 -13.71 30.43
C LYS A 313 -0.30 -13.16 29.01
N ASP A 314 0.41 -12.06 28.81
CA ASP A 314 0.70 -11.61 27.46
C ASP A 314 1.44 -12.73 26.70
N PRO A 315 0.99 -13.09 25.49
CA PRO A 315 1.66 -14.10 24.70
C PRO A 315 3.08 -13.63 24.41
N GLU A 316 4.01 -14.59 24.34
CA GLU A 316 5.41 -14.29 24.03
C GLU A 316 5.49 -13.43 22.75
N PRO A 317 6.28 -12.34 22.76
CA PRO A 317 6.43 -11.48 21.59
C PRO A 317 6.80 -12.31 20.35
N ASN A 318 6.17 -12.01 19.21
CA ASN A 318 6.35 -12.72 17.94
C ASN A 318 5.90 -14.19 17.90
N SER A 319 5.27 -14.70 18.96
CA SER A 319 4.61 -16.01 18.93
C SER A 319 3.45 -16.03 17.93
N ALA A 320 3.07 -17.23 17.47
CA ALA A 320 1.95 -17.39 16.55
C ALA A 320 0.62 -16.84 17.11
N VAL A 321 0.41 -16.96 18.42
CA VAL A 321 -0.74 -16.39 19.13
C VAL A 321 -0.70 -14.86 19.10
N ALA A 322 0.45 -14.25 19.40
CA ALA A 322 0.61 -12.79 19.32
C ALA A 322 0.36 -12.28 17.89
N ASN A 323 0.91 -12.96 16.90
CA ASN A 323 0.73 -12.61 15.48
C ASN A 323 -0.73 -12.72 15.05
N PHE A 324 -1.44 -13.77 15.49
CA PHE A 324 -2.87 -13.92 15.25
C PHE A 324 -3.67 -12.79 15.88
N ARG A 325 -3.44 -12.48 17.17
CA ARG A 325 -4.12 -11.37 17.88
C ARG A 325 -3.92 -10.03 17.17
N ILE A 326 -2.68 -9.75 16.73
CA ILE A 326 -2.35 -8.51 16.01
C ILE A 326 -3.09 -8.42 14.67
N LEU A 327 -3.10 -9.49 13.87
CA LEU A 327 -3.82 -9.51 12.60
C LEU A 327 -5.33 -9.40 12.78
N ASN A 328 -5.88 -10.05 13.82
CA ASN A 328 -7.30 -9.94 14.10
C ASN A 328 -7.68 -8.51 14.53
N ALA A 329 -6.82 -7.86 15.32
CA ALA A 329 -7.01 -6.47 15.72
C ALA A 329 -7.02 -5.51 14.52
N THR A 330 -6.22 -5.77 13.48
CA THR A 330 -6.17 -4.89 12.29
C THR A 330 -7.37 -5.07 11.36
N LEU A 331 -8.11 -6.17 11.52
CA LEU A 331 -9.36 -6.45 10.82
C LEU A 331 -10.60 -6.03 11.62
N LEU A 332 -10.45 -5.48 12.82
CA LEU A 332 -11.58 -4.91 13.56
C LEU A 332 -12.27 -3.82 12.74
N GLN A 333 -13.61 -3.89 12.68
CA GLN A 333 -14.46 -2.98 11.90
C GLN A 333 -14.28 -3.08 10.37
N LYS A 334 -13.60 -4.12 9.88
CA LYS A 334 -13.53 -4.44 8.44
C LYS A 334 -14.67 -5.39 8.06
N SER A 335 -14.97 -5.44 6.77
CA SER A 335 -16.02 -6.31 6.20
C SER A 335 -15.60 -7.78 6.05
N VAL A 336 -14.39 -8.14 6.50
CA VAL A 336 -13.86 -9.50 6.52
C VAL A 336 -13.22 -9.76 7.87
N ASP A 337 -13.39 -10.97 8.39
CA ASP A 337 -12.65 -11.42 9.58
C ASP A 337 -11.49 -12.38 9.22
N LEU A 338 -10.56 -12.54 10.17
CA LEU A 338 -9.37 -13.36 9.95
C LEU A 338 -9.71 -14.84 9.73
N GLY A 339 -10.78 -15.33 10.35
CA GLY A 339 -11.25 -16.70 10.18
C GLY A 339 -11.73 -16.97 8.76
N GLU A 340 -12.56 -16.09 8.20
CA GLU A 340 -13.02 -16.18 6.81
C GLU A 340 -11.84 -16.18 5.81
N ILE A 341 -10.82 -15.35 6.07
CA ILE A 341 -9.60 -15.30 5.25
C ILE A 341 -8.82 -16.62 5.32
N ILE A 342 -8.64 -17.16 6.53
CA ILE A 342 -7.94 -18.44 6.75
C ILE A 342 -8.68 -19.60 6.08
N GLU A 343 -10.02 -19.61 6.16
CA GLU A 343 -10.84 -20.64 5.56
C GLU A 343 -11.08 -20.46 4.06
N ARG A 344 -10.79 -19.27 3.53
CA ARG A 344 -11.07 -18.85 2.14
C ARG A 344 -12.54 -18.99 1.77
N LYS A 345 -13.42 -18.63 2.69
CA LYS A 345 -14.88 -18.72 2.52
C LYS A 345 -15.50 -17.40 2.91
N ILE A 346 -15.34 -16.42 2.04
CA ILE A 346 -15.89 -15.09 2.26
C ILE A 346 -17.16 -15.00 1.40
N SER A 347 -18.32 -14.91 2.04
CA SER A 347 -19.59 -14.63 1.35
C SER A 347 -19.78 -13.13 1.16
N ALA A 348 -20.58 -12.74 0.17
CA ALA A 348 -21.07 -11.37 0.01
C ALA A 348 -22.44 -11.41 -0.66
N ASP A 349 -23.35 -10.54 -0.21
CA ASP A 349 -24.75 -10.54 -0.60
C ASP A 349 -25.04 -9.56 -1.75
N ASP A 350 -24.25 -8.50 -1.88
CA ASP A 350 -24.42 -7.48 -2.92
C ASP A 350 -23.11 -6.93 -3.50
N ASP A 351 -23.23 -6.12 -4.55
CA ASP A 351 -22.10 -5.54 -5.27
C ASP A 351 -21.20 -4.68 -4.37
N PHE A 352 -21.78 -3.93 -3.43
CA PHE A 352 -21.03 -3.03 -2.58
C PHE A 352 -20.26 -3.78 -1.50
N GLU A 353 -20.87 -4.82 -0.94
CA GLU A 353 -20.18 -5.71 -0.01
C GLU A 353 -18.99 -6.39 -0.71
N ILE A 354 -19.15 -6.88 -1.94
CA ILE A 354 -18.02 -7.43 -2.73
C ILE A 354 -16.90 -6.40 -2.88
N MET A 355 -17.24 -5.16 -3.27
CA MET A 355 -16.26 -4.09 -3.45
C MET A 355 -15.52 -3.76 -2.14
N GLU A 356 -16.26 -3.66 -1.02
CA GLU A 356 -15.68 -3.38 0.29
C GLU A 356 -14.77 -4.52 0.76
N LYS A 357 -15.18 -5.78 0.57
CA LYS A 357 -14.33 -6.93 0.90
C LYS A 357 -13.07 -7.01 0.04
N ILE A 358 -13.15 -6.68 -1.25
CA ILE A 358 -11.95 -6.57 -2.11
C ILE A 358 -10.98 -5.53 -1.56
N GLU A 359 -11.48 -4.37 -1.13
CA GLU A 359 -10.65 -3.30 -0.54
C GLU A 359 -9.97 -3.77 0.74
N HIS A 360 -10.73 -4.32 1.69
CA HIS A 360 -10.19 -4.79 2.96
C HIS A 360 -9.23 -5.98 2.81
N LEU A 361 -9.45 -6.86 1.84
CA LEU A 361 -8.48 -7.91 1.50
C LEU A 361 -7.19 -7.32 0.91
N CYS A 362 -7.27 -6.28 0.06
CA CYS A 362 -6.09 -5.57 -0.40
C CYS A 362 -5.31 -4.94 0.78
N GLU A 363 -6.00 -4.33 1.74
CA GLU A 363 -5.36 -3.78 2.94
C GLU A 363 -4.71 -4.86 3.82
N PHE A 364 -5.38 -6.00 3.99
CA PHE A 364 -4.81 -7.16 4.70
C PHE A 364 -3.52 -7.64 4.03
N LEU A 365 -3.52 -7.79 2.71
CA LEU A 365 -2.32 -8.20 1.96
C LEU A 365 -1.20 -7.15 2.03
N ASP A 366 -1.52 -5.87 2.09
CA ASP A 366 -0.55 -4.79 2.32
C ASP A 366 0.05 -4.88 3.73
N TYR A 367 -0.77 -5.23 4.73
CA TYR A 367 -0.35 -5.38 6.12
C TYR A 367 0.63 -6.55 6.32
N ILE A 368 0.35 -7.72 5.75
CA ILE A 368 1.28 -8.88 5.77
C ILE A 368 2.41 -8.77 4.73
N ASN A 369 2.46 -7.66 3.99
CA ASN A 369 3.48 -7.36 3.00
C ASN A 369 3.57 -8.42 1.89
N TYR A 370 2.40 -8.95 1.47
CA TYR A 370 2.28 -9.97 0.43
C TYR A 370 2.31 -9.34 -0.98
N LYS A 371 3.33 -9.68 -1.76
CA LYS A 371 3.53 -9.25 -3.15
C LYS A 371 3.42 -7.72 -3.34
N THR A 372 3.86 -6.95 -2.36
CA THR A 372 3.85 -5.48 -2.37
C THR A 372 5.08 -4.88 -3.08
N GLU A 373 4.98 -3.59 -3.42
CA GLU A 373 6.07 -2.80 -3.99
C GLU A 373 7.16 -2.48 -2.97
N SER A 374 8.39 -2.30 -3.43
CA SER A 374 9.53 -1.91 -2.59
C SER A 374 9.32 -0.50 -2.02
N LEU A 375 9.67 -0.28 -0.75
CA LEU A 375 9.64 1.05 -0.10
C LEU A 375 10.53 2.07 -0.84
N SER A 376 11.57 1.61 -1.54
CA SER A 376 12.39 2.46 -2.41
C SER A 376 11.66 2.95 -3.67
N ASN A 377 10.52 2.34 -4.04
CA ASN A 377 9.74 2.68 -5.22
C ASN A 377 8.42 3.39 -4.86
N ILE A 378 8.56 4.60 -4.33
CA ILE A 378 7.46 5.46 -3.87
C ILE A 378 6.37 5.60 -4.94
N LYS A 379 6.76 5.78 -6.22
CA LYS A 379 5.81 5.95 -7.32
C LYS A 379 4.89 4.74 -7.50
N LYS A 380 5.44 3.52 -7.41
CA LYS A 380 4.64 2.31 -7.54
C LYS A 380 3.77 2.02 -6.31
N ILE A 381 4.23 2.38 -5.11
CA ILE A 381 3.39 2.28 -3.90
C ILE A 381 2.18 3.20 -4.00
N ARG A 382 2.38 4.43 -4.49
CA ARG A 382 1.29 5.37 -4.73
C ARG A 382 0.30 4.82 -5.75
N SER A 383 0.79 4.34 -6.90
CA SER A 383 -0.09 3.81 -7.96
C SER A 383 -0.83 2.52 -7.58
N SER A 384 -0.36 1.75 -6.59
CA SER A 384 -1.08 0.56 -6.14
C SER A 384 -2.34 0.87 -5.31
N LEU A 385 -2.66 2.16 -5.11
CA LEU A 385 -4.00 2.55 -4.68
C LEU A 385 -5.03 2.19 -5.76
N GLN A 386 -4.74 2.52 -7.02
CA GLN A 386 -5.65 2.28 -8.13
C GLN A 386 -5.82 0.80 -8.46
N ASP A 387 -4.81 -0.04 -8.20
CA ASP A 387 -4.92 -1.50 -8.28
C ASP A 387 -6.18 -2.04 -7.56
N ALA A 388 -6.46 -1.52 -6.35
CA ALA A 388 -7.65 -1.93 -5.59
C ALA A 388 -8.94 -1.47 -6.29
N GLU A 389 -8.97 -0.27 -6.86
CA GLU A 389 -10.11 0.23 -7.62
C GLU A 389 -10.36 -0.58 -8.89
N HIS A 390 -9.29 -0.98 -9.60
CA HIS A 390 -9.42 -1.86 -10.75
C HIS A 390 -10.03 -3.21 -10.37
N LEU A 391 -9.59 -3.83 -9.27
CA LEU A 391 -10.20 -5.07 -8.77
C LEU A 391 -11.67 -4.86 -8.36
N LYS A 392 -11.98 -3.78 -7.64
CA LYS A 392 -13.36 -3.46 -7.23
C LYS A 392 -14.33 -3.31 -8.39
N HIS A 393 -13.90 -2.82 -9.54
CA HIS A 393 -14.78 -2.61 -10.69
C HIS A 393 -14.79 -3.80 -11.63
N ALA A 394 -13.71 -4.58 -11.67
CA ALA A 394 -13.55 -5.60 -12.70
C ALA A 394 -14.14 -6.97 -12.34
N TRP A 395 -14.62 -7.19 -11.10
CA TRP A 395 -15.14 -8.49 -10.67
C TRP A 395 -16.39 -8.96 -11.44
N LYS A 396 -17.13 -8.05 -12.09
CA LYS A 396 -18.25 -8.41 -12.98
C LYS A 396 -17.83 -8.78 -14.40
N ALA A 397 -16.55 -8.61 -14.74
CA ALA A 397 -16.03 -9.05 -16.03
C ALA A 397 -15.70 -10.55 -16.01
N ASP A 398 -15.69 -11.16 -17.19
CA ASP A 398 -15.17 -12.53 -17.34
C ASP A 398 -13.64 -12.53 -17.27
N TYR A 399 -13.01 -11.47 -17.79
CA TYR A 399 -11.55 -11.36 -17.87
C TYR A 399 -11.05 -9.98 -17.43
N ILE A 400 -9.95 -9.97 -16.67
CA ILE A 400 -9.13 -8.80 -16.38
C ILE A 400 -7.84 -8.91 -17.17
N VAL A 401 -7.56 -7.92 -18.01
CA VAL A 401 -6.35 -7.89 -18.82
C VAL A 401 -5.35 -6.92 -18.20
N THR A 402 -4.27 -7.45 -17.62
CA THR A 402 -3.18 -6.65 -17.05
C THR A 402 -1.83 -7.37 -17.17
N ASN A 403 -0.79 -6.61 -17.51
CA ASN A 403 0.58 -7.11 -17.51
C ASN A 403 1.27 -6.99 -16.14
N ASP A 404 0.64 -6.35 -15.16
CA ASP A 404 1.18 -6.31 -13.80
C ASP A 404 1.05 -7.67 -13.11
N ALA A 405 2.18 -8.35 -12.94
CA ALA A 405 2.23 -9.68 -12.32
C ALA A 405 1.79 -9.67 -10.85
N ARG A 406 2.06 -8.59 -10.10
CA ARG A 406 1.66 -8.47 -8.68
C ARG A 406 0.15 -8.29 -8.58
N LEU A 407 -0.43 -7.43 -9.42
CA LEU A 407 -1.87 -7.27 -9.50
C LEU A 407 -2.55 -8.60 -9.86
N ARG A 408 -2.04 -9.34 -10.85
CA ARG A 408 -2.59 -10.67 -11.18
C ARG A 408 -2.50 -11.65 -10.00
N THR A 409 -1.35 -11.75 -9.34
CA THR A 409 -1.18 -12.69 -8.21
C THR A 409 -2.11 -12.35 -7.05
N ARG A 410 -2.18 -11.07 -6.66
CA ARG A 410 -3.04 -10.61 -5.56
C ARG A 410 -4.52 -10.72 -5.91
N GLY A 411 -4.90 -10.26 -7.10
CA GLY A 411 -6.27 -10.34 -7.61
C GLY A 411 -6.78 -11.77 -7.68
N LYS A 412 -5.99 -12.73 -8.22
CA LYS A 412 -6.36 -14.16 -8.25
C LYS A 412 -6.62 -14.71 -6.84
N LEU A 413 -5.78 -14.36 -5.87
CA LEU A 413 -5.97 -14.79 -4.48
C LEU A 413 -7.29 -14.24 -3.90
N ILE A 414 -7.49 -12.91 -3.99
CA ILE A 414 -8.69 -12.24 -3.47
C ILE A 414 -9.96 -12.82 -4.11
N TYR A 415 -9.96 -12.97 -5.43
CA TYR A 415 -11.14 -13.46 -6.16
C TYR A 415 -11.42 -14.91 -5.82
N SER A 416 -10.39 -15.72 -5.59
CA SER A 416 -10.58 -17.10 -5.13
C SER A 416 -11.21 -17.19 -3.73
N MET A 417 -10.85 -16.28 -2.82
CA MET A 417 -11.42 -16.22 -1.47
C MET A 417 -12.90 -15.82 -1.45
N LEU A 418 -13.28 -14.97 -2.42
CA LEU A 418 -14.66 -14.50 -2.63
C LEU A 418 -15.48 -15.40 -3.57
N GLY A 419 -14.89 -16.46 -4.12
CA GLY A 419 -15.56 -17.34 -5.09
C GLY A 419 -15.91 -16.67 -6.43
N LEU A 420 -15.21 -15.58 -6.78
CA LEU A 420 -15.42 -14.84 -8.02
C LEU A 420 -14.82 -15.59 -9.22
N LYS A 421 -15.54 -15.59 -10.35
CA LYS A 421 -15.19 -16.39 -11.54
C LYS A 421 -14.27 -15.68 -12.53
N THR A 422 -14.04 -14.38 -12.36
CA THR A 422 -13.23 -13.59 -13.28
C THR A 422 -11.80 -14.12 -13.36
N GLU A 423 -11.33 -14.31 -14.58
CA GLU A 423 -9.97 -14.78 -14.87
C GLU A 423 -9.04 -13.59 -15.15
N PHE A 424 -7.76 -13.73 -14.81
CA PHE A 424 -6.75 -12.71 -15.08
C PHE A 424 -5.85 -13.17 -16.23
N LEU A 425 -5.72 -12.32 -17.24
CA LEU A 425 -4.92 -12.53 -18.45
C LEU A 425 -3.79 -11.49 -18.54
N ASP A 426 -2.61 -11.93 -18.93
CA ASP A 426 -1.60 -11.06 -19.50
C ASP A 426 -1.74 -10.93 -21.03
N GLU A 427 -0.90 -10.10 -21.66
CA GLU A 427 -0.91 -9.89 -23.10
C GLU A 427 -0.69 -11.19 -23.90
N SER A 428 0.15 -12.09 -23.41
CA SER A 428 0.46 -13.35 -24.11
C SER A 428 -0.72 -14.32 -24.03
N GLU A 429 -1.34 -14.44 -22.86
CA GLU A 429 -2.55 -15.24 -22.63
C GLU A 429 -3.72 -14.70 -23.46
N LEU A 430 -3.89 -13.38 -23.53
CA LEU A 430 -4.91 -12.74 -24.37
C LEU A 430 -4.68 -13.06 -25.86
N LYS A 431 -3.45 -12.92 -26.36
CA LYS A 431 -3.10 -13.26 -27.74
C LYS A 431 -3.32 -14.74 -28.05
N ALA A 432 -2.99 -15.63 -27.12
CA ALA A 432 -3.26 -17.06 -27.28
C ALA A 432 -4.76 -17.31 -27.43
N LYS A 433 -5.59 -16.62 -26.63
CA LYS A 433 -7.06 -16.67 -26.72
C LYS A 433 -7.58 -16.17 -28.06
N PHE A 434 -6.99 -15.10 -28.59
CA PHE A 434 -7.30 -14.63 -29.93
C PHE A 434 -6.99 -15.73 -30.95
N ILE A 435 -5.78 -16.28 -30.94
CA ILE A 435 -5.31 -17.30 -31.90
C ILE A 435 -6.13 -18.57 -31.84
N GLU A 436 -6.44 -19.09 -30.64
CA GLU A 436 -7.25 -20.29 -30.48
C GLU A 436 -8.62 -20.12 -31.16
N GLU A 437 -9.24 -18.95 -30.99
CA GLU A 437 -10.50 -18.64 -31.64
C GLU A 437 -10.37 -18.45 -33.16
N PHE A 438 -9.24 -17.93 -33.66
CA PHE A 438 -8.98 -17.90 -35.11
C PHE A 438 -8.75 -19.31 -35.69
N ARG A 439 -8.23 -20.26 -34.92
CA ARG A 439 -8.00 -21.65 -35.33
C ARG A 439 -9.24 -22.53 -35.24
N ARG A 440 -10.20 -22.20 -34.35
CA ARG A 440 -11.50 -22.88 -34.26
C ARG A 440 -12.42 -22.65 -35.46
N VAL A 441 -11.97 -21.87 -36.45
CA VAL A 441 -12.55 -21.87 -37.81
C VAL A 441 -11.73 -22.80 -38.71
N PRO A 442 -12.20 -24.05 -38.96
CA PRO A 442 -11.94 -24.68 -40.25
C PRO A 442 -13.22 -25.19 -40.96
N SER A 443 -13.30 -24.81 -42.24
CA SER A 443 -13.88 -25.52 -43.39
C SER A 443 -15.36 -25.93 -43.35
N GLY A 444 -16.22 -24.96 -43.68
CA GLY A 444 -17.57 -25.20 -44.18
C GLY A 444 -17.93 -24.12 -45.20
N ALA A 445 -17.27 -24.18 -46.36
CA ALA A 445 -17.70 -23.53 -47.59
C ALA A 445 -18.00 -24.64 -48.60
#